data_AF-A0AA37PI83-F1
#
_entry.id   AF-A0AA37PI83-F1
#
_cell.length_a   1.000
_cell.length_b   1.000
_cell.length_c   1.000
_cell.angle_alpha   90.00
_cell.angle_beta   90.00
_cell.angle_gamma   90.00
#
_symmetry.space_group_name_H-M   'P 1'
#
loop_
_entity.id
_entity.type
_entity.pdbx_description
1 polymer ?
#
loop_
_entity_poly.entity_id
_entity_poly.type
_entity_poly.pdbx_seq_one_letter_code
_entity_poly.pdbx_strand_id
1 'polypeptide(L)'
;MVIPFNKRGAKGAVTESAPTNHPACIVVDAIRGPVAQVRCGLHTGEIEVEDGDVHGIAIHTAARIMGIARPDEVLVSGAVPPLVLGSGLAFDDRGRHRLKSVPDRWPVLAVHHDTGGGSRT
;
A
#
# COMPACT_ATOMS: atom_id res chain seq x y z
N MET A 1 0.57 -1.58 10.14
CA MET A 1 -0.69 -2.12 9.62
C MET A 1 -0.84 -1.73 8.16
N VAL A 2 -1.31 -2.61 7.30
CA VAL A 2 -1.37 -2.40 5.84
C VAL A 2 -2.83 -2.49 5.40
N ILE A 3 -3.34 -1.48 4.69
CA ILE A 3 -4.75 -1.41 4.27
C ILE A 3 -4.80 -1.39 2.73
N PRO A 4 -4.95 -2.55 2.06
CA PRO A 4 -5.14 -2.61 0.63
C PRO A 4 -6.61 -2.30 0.31
N PHE A 5 -6.81 -1.50 -0.72
CA PHE A 5 -8.14 -1.17 -1.25
C PHE A 5 -8.20 -1.48 -2.75
N ASN A 6 -9.24 -2.16 -3.21
CA ASN A 6 -9.41 -2.61 -4.60
C ASN A 6 -10.79 -2.18 -5.15
N LYS A 7 -10.89 -1.87 -6.45
CA LYS A 7 -12.15 -1.51 -7.12
C LYS A 7 -12.95 -2.68 -7.73
N ARG A 8 -12.48 -3.93 -7.70
CA ARG A 8 -13.26 -5.10 -8.17
C ARG A 8 -14.34 -5.50 -7.15
N GLY A 9 -15.44 -4.75 -7.08
CA GLY A 9 -16.74 -5.20 -6.52
C GLY A 9 -16.84 -5.54 -5.03
N ALA A 10 -15.75 -5.77 -4.31
CA ALA A 10 -15.73 -6.01 -2.87
C ALA A 10 -15.43 -4.70 -2.14
N LYS A 11 -16.41 -4.16 -1.41
CA LYS A 11 -16.28 -2.97 -0.55
C LYS A 11 -15.42 -3.22 0.72
N GLY A 12 -14.38 -4.05 0.64
CA GLY A 12 -13.58 -4.43 1.81
C GLY A 12 -12.23 -3.73 1.83
N ALA A 13 -11.98 -2.92 2.85
CA ALA A 13 -10.61 -2.72 3.34
C ALA A 13 -10.15 -4.07 3.91
N VAL A 14 -9.10 -4.68 3.38
CA VAL A 14 -8.55 -5.89 4.02
C VAL A 14 -7.62 -5.44 5.14
N THR A 15 -8.21 -5.15 6.29
CA THR A 15 -7.47 -4.80 7.50
C THR A 15 -6.98 -6.08 8.14
N GLU A 16 -5.90 -6.68 7.63
CA GLU A 16 -5.32 -7.82 8.32
C GLU A 16 -4.53 -7.32 9.54
N SER A 17 -5.23 -7.20 10.67
CA SER A 17 -4.64 -7.13 12.00
C SER A 17 -4.42 -8.56 12.52
N ALA A 18 -3.62 -9.36 11.82
CA ALA A 18 -3.15 -10.63 12.36
C ALA A 18 -1.87 -10.37 13.18
N PRO A 19 -1.72 -10.92 14.40
CA PRO A 19 -0.57 -10.65 15.27
C PRO A 19 0.79 -11.17 14.75
N THR A 20 0.82 -11.83 13.59
CA THR A 20 2.00 -12.56 13.09
C THR A 20 2.50 -12.06 11.72
N ASN A 21 1.72 -11.26 10.98
CA ASN A 21 2.09 -10.86 9.62
C ASN A 21 2.87 -9.55 9.61
N HIS A 22 4.18 -9.63 9.31
CA HIS A 22 5.05 -8.48 9.13
C HIS A 22 4.53 -7.59 7.98
N PRO A 23 4.55 -6.25 8.08
CA PRO A 23 4.04 -5.34 7.03
C PRO A 23 4.63 -5.64 5.65
N ALA A 24 5.90 -6.08 5.57
CA ALA A 24 6.49 -6.50 4.32
C ALA A 24 5.81 -7.72 3.68
N CYS A 25 5.42 -8.73 4.47
CA CYS A 25 4.72 -9.89 3.96
C CYS A 25 3.38 -9.48 3.33
N ILE A 26 2.62 -8.59 3.98
CA ILE A 26 1.32 -8.14 3.46
C ILE A 26 1.50 -7.34 2.15
N VAL A 27 2.50 -6.46 2.09
CA VAL A 27 2.80 -5.71 0.86
C VAL A 27 3.23 -6.67 -0.26
N VAL A 28 4.10 -7.62 0.04
CA VAL A 28 4.57 -8.62 -0.91
C VAL A 28 3.43 -9.52 -1.40
N ASP A 29 2.53 -9.96 -0.52
CA ASP A 29 1.37 -10.78 -0.89
C ASP A 29 0.36 -9.99 -1.72
N ALA A 30 0.17 -8.70 -1.43
CA ALA A 30 -0.64 -7.80 -2.26
C ALA A 30 -0.04 -7.62 -3.68
N ILE A 31 1.28 -7.77 -3.83
CA ILE A 31 1.97 -7.62 -5.12
C ILE A 31 2.15 -8.96 -5.85
N ARG A 32 2.32 -10.07 -5.12
CA ARG A 32 2.48 -11.41 -5.70
C ARG A 32 1.15 -12.13 -5.94
N GLY A 33 0.11 -11.76 -5.18
CA GLY A 33 -1.20 -12.37 -5.24
C GLY A 33 -2.09 -11.81 -6.37
N PRO A 34 -3.35 -12.26 -6.46
CA PRO A 34 -4.34 -11.80 -7.45
C PRO A 34 -4.63 -10.28 -7.41
N VAL A 35 -4.08 -9.59 -6.39
CA VAL A 35 -4.17 -8.17 -6.12
C VAL A 35 -3.21 -7.34 -7.02
N ALA A 36 -2.19 -7.94 -7.65
CA ALA A 36 -1.38 -7.21 -8.63
C ALA A 36 -2.13 -6.88 -9.94
N GLN A 37 -3.20 -7.62 -10.25
CA GLN A 37 -4.08 -7.34 -11.40
C GLN A 37 -5.20 -6.36 -11.06
N VAL A 38 -5.00 -5.53 -10.03
CA VAL A 38 -5.96 -4.50 -9.67
C VAL A 38 -5.25 -3.21 -9.31
N ARG A 39 -5.99 -2.12 -9.46
CA ARG A 39 -5.62 -0.82 -8.91
C ARG A 39 -5.70 -0.85 -7.39
N CYS A 40 -4.59 -0.57 -6.72
CA CYS A 40 -4.49 -0.55 -5.27
C CYS A 40 -3.75 0.68 -4.72
N GLY A 41 -4.11 1.04 -3.50
CA GLY A 41 -3.43 2.05 -2.70
C GLY A 41 -3.15 1.51 -1.31
N LEU A 42 -1.96 1.79 -0.80
CA LEU A 42 -1.47 1.29 0.47
C LEU A 42 -0.96 2.43 1.35
N HIS A 43 -1.26 2.32 2.63
CA HIS A 43 -0.67 3.18 3.65
C HIS A 43 -0.59 2.42 4.96
N THR A 44 0.33 2.86 5.82
CA THR A 44 0.51 2.38 7.18
C THR A 44 0.39 3.55 8.13
N GLY A 45 -0.40 3.36 9.18
CA GLY A 45 -0.67 4.35 10.19
C GLY A 45 -1.60 3.79 11.25
N GLU A 46 -1.95 4.63 12.21
CA GLU A 46 -2.88 4.28 13.28
C GLU A 46 -4.31 4.16 12.76
N ILE A 47 -5.03 3.22 13.35
CA ILE A 47 -6.45 3.00 13.15
C ILE A 47 -7.10 2.60 14.47
N GLU A 48 -8.41 2.81 14.53
CA GLU A 48 -9.25 2.32 15.60
C GLU A 48 -10.16 1.24 15.02
N VAL A 49 -10.36 0.15 15.78
CA VAL A 49 -11.29 -0.92 15.43
C VAL A 49 -12.34 -0.97 16.51
N GLU A 50 -13.59 -0.73 16.16
CA GLU A 50 -14.74 -0.74 17.06
C GLU A 50 -15.86 -1.55 16.39
N ASP A 51 -16.40 -2.56 17.08
CA ASP A 51 -17.48 -3.43 16.59
C ASP A 51 -17.24 -4.07 15.19
N GLY A 52 -15.97 -4.25 14.82
CA GLY A 52 -15.56 -4.80 13.52
C GLY A 52 -15.50 -3.76 12.39
N ASP A 53 -15.87 -2.51 12.67
CA ASP A 53 -15.64 -1.38 11.80
C ASP A 53 -14.27 -0.76 12.05
N VAL A 54 -13.66 -0.28 10.98
CA VAL A 54 -12.31 0.28 11.01
C VAL A 54 -12.38 1.77 10.69
N HIS A 55 -11.80 2.56 11.58
CA HIS A 55 -11.76 4.01 11.51
C HIS A 55 -10.32 4.52 11.55
N GLY A 56 -10.10 5.72 11.03
CA GLY A 56 -8.81 6.40 11.13
C GLY A 56 -8.32 7.01 9.83
N ILE A 57 -7.40 7.96 9.99
CA ILE A 57 -6.80 8.70 8.87
C ILE A 57 -6.08 7.75 7.90
N ALA A 58 -5.54 6.63 8.39
CA ALA A 58 -4.80 5.68 7.59
C ALA A 58 -5.63 5.05 6.46
N ILE A 59 -6.91 4.70 6.74
CA ILE A 59 -7.83 4.11 5.75
C ILE A 59 -8.13 5.12 4.64
N HIS A 60 -8.45 6.35 5.01
CA HIS A 60 -8.76 7.39 4.04
C HIS A 60 -7.52 7.78 3.23
N THR A 61 -6.32 7.69 3.82
CA THR A 61 -5.05 7.94 3.12
C THR A 61 -4.79 6.87 2.07
N ALA A 62 -4.94 5.58 2.42
CA ALA A 62 -4.85 4.47 1.46
C ALA A 62 -5.88 4.61 0.32
N ALA A 63 -7.12 4.96 0.64
CA ALA A 63 -8.18 5.19 -0.36
C ALA A 63 -7.85 6.33 -1.33
N ARG A 64 -7.23 7.42 -0.85
CA ARG A 64 -6.80 8.54 -1.70
C ARG A 64 -5.64 8.16 -2.61
N ILE A 65 -4.67 7.40 -2.09
CA ILE A 65 -3.56 6.87 -2.88
C ILE A 65 -4.08 5.95 -4.00
N MET A 66 -5.03 5.08 -3.69
CA MET A 66 -5.70 4.24 -4.67
C MET A 66 -6.47 5.07 -5.72
N GLY A 67 -7.03 6.22 -5.33
CA GLY A 67 -7.66 7.16 -6.24
C GLY A 67 -6.71 7.76 -7.28
N ILE A 68 -5.42 7.87 -6.96
CA ILE A 68 -4.37 8.38 -7.85
C ILE A 68 -3.85 7.28 -8.79
N ALA A 69 -3.88 6.03 -8.33
CA ALA A 69 -3.37 4.89 -9.06
C ALA A 69 -4.07 4.66 -10.42
N ARG A 70 -3.30 4.22 -11.39
CA ARG A 70 -3.77 3.73 -12.69
C ARG A 70 -4.40 2.33 -12.55
N PRO A 71 -5.12 1.83 -13.57
CA PRO A 71 -5.45 0.41 -13.63
C PRO A 71 -4.19 -0.45 -13.48
N ASP A 72 -4.31 -1.58 -12.79
CA ASP A 72 -3.24 -2.56 -12.54
C ASP A 72 -1.97 -1.98 -11.90
N GLU A 73 -2.16 -0.94 -11.09
CA GLU A 73 -1.08 -0.24 -10.42
C GLU A 73 -1.26 -0.27 -8.91
N VAL A 74 -0.18 -0.62 -8.22
CA VAL A 74 -0.10 -0.60 -6.76
C VAL A 74 0.70 0.63 -6.35
N LEU A 75 0.04 1.59 -5.70
CA LEU A 75 0.68 2.76 -5.11
C LEU A 75 0.77 2.64 -3.59
N VAL A 76 1.86 3.10 -3.02
CA VAL A 76 2.08 3.18 -1.56
C VAL A 76 2.38 4.61 -1.14
N SER A 77 2.07 4.95 0.10
CA SER A 77 2.61 6.16 0.72
C SER A 77 4.10 6.03 1.02
N GLY A 78 4.81 7.15 1.13
CA GLY A 78 6.21 7.19 1.59
C GLY A 78 6.48 6.59 2.98
N ALA A 79 5.46 6.28 3.77
CA ALA A 79 5.62 5.59 5.06
C ALA A 79 5.87 4.07 4.92
N VAL A 80 5.62 3.48 3.75
CA VAL A 80 5.72 2.02 3.53
C VAL A 80 7.14 1.53 3.25
N PRO A 81 7.96 2.15 2.37
CA PRO A 81 9.28 1.61 2.02
C PRO A 81 10.21 1.28 3.20
N PRO A 82 10.29 2.11 4.27
CA PRO A 82 11.13 1.78 5.42
C PRO A 82 10.73 0.49 6.15
N LEU A 83 9.47 0.05 6.03
CA LEU A 83 8.95 -1.14 6.70
C LEU A 83 9.19 -2.44 5.93
N VAL A 84 9.68 -2.34 4.69
CA VAL A 84 9.81 -3.49 3.77
C VAL A 84 11.20 -3.62 3.18
N LEU A 85 12.19 -3.01 3.83
CA LEU A 85 13.60 -3.15 3.46
C LEU A 85 13.98 -4.64 3.42
N GLY A 86 14.67 -5.06 2.35
CA GLY A 86 15.08 -6.46 2.15
C GLY A 86 13.99 -7.39 1.59
N SER A 87 12.80 -6.89 1.25
CA SER A 87 11.71 -7.72 0.72
C SER A 87 11.80 -8.03 -0.79
N GLY A 88 12.81 -7.49 -1.49
CA GLY A 88 12.92 -7.58 -2.96
C GLY A 88 11.85 -6.79 -3.71
N LEU A 89 11.32 -5.72 -3.09
CA LEU A 89 10.43 -4.75 -3.73
C LEU A 89 11.22 -3.50 -4.13
N ALA A 90 10.91 -2.97 -5.30
CA ALA A 90 11.41 -1.71 -5.81
C ALA A 90 10.28 -0.67 -5.83
N PHE A 91 10.65 0.61 -5.77
CA PHE A 91 9.72 1.73 -5.69
C PHE A 91 10.07 2.82 -6.69
N ASP A 92 9.11 3.19 -7.53
CA ASP A 92 9.22 4.29 -8.49
C ASP A 92 8.48 5.53 -7.98
N ASP A 93 9.11 6.71 -8.06
CA ASP A 93 8.49 7.96 -7.61
C ASP A 93 7.31 8.38 -8.49
N ARG A 94 6.13 8.59 -7.88
CA ARG A 94 4.92 9.12 -8.52
C ARG A 94 4.56 10.52 -8.02
N GLY A 95 5.54 11.20 -7.43
CA GLY A 95 5.47 12.56 -6.98
C GLY A 95 4.83 12.72 -5.60
N ARG A 96 4.67 13.99 -5.19
CA ARG A 96 4.17 14.35 -3.86
C ARG A 96 2.77 14.94 -3.92
N HIS A 97 1.84 14.32 -3.21
CA HIS A 97 0.41 14.62 -3.27
C HIS A 97 -0.10 15.25 -1.98
N ARG A 98 -0.96 16.26 -2.08
CA ARG A 98 -1.74 16.74 -0.93
C ARG A 98 -2.85 15.74 -0.66
N LEU A 99 -2.78 15.03 0.46
CA LEU A 99 -3.81 14.10 0.89
C LEU A 99 -4.64 14.77 1.99
N LYS A 100 -5.97 14.78 1.85
CA LYS A 100 -6.86 15.41 2.84
C LYS A 100 -6.60 14.81 4.23
N SER A 101 -6.57 15.65 5.26
CA SER A 101 -6.30 15.27 6.65
C SER A 101 -4.88 14.78 6.95
N VAL A 102 -3.95 14.94 6.00
CA VAL A 102 -2.52 14.67 6.21
C VAL A 102 -1.73 15.97 5.97
N PRO A 103 -0.86 16.40 6.90
CA PRO A 103 -0.03 17.58 6.72
C PRO A 103 0.89 17.44 5.50
N ASP A 104 1.18 18.55 4.83
CA ASP A 104 2.13 18.63 3.71
C ASP A 104 1.79 17.76 2.48
N ARG A 105 2.72 17.75 1.52
CA ARG A 105 2.67 16.85 0.36
C ARG A 105 3.41 15.57 0.68
N TRP A 106 2.74 14.44 0.52
CA TRP A 106 3.29 13.13 0.83
C TRP A 106 3.80 12.42 -0.42
N PRO A 107 4.98 11.78 -0.36
CA PRO A 107 5.45 10.92 -1.44
C PRO A 107 4.46 9.79 -1.70
N VAL A 108 4.19 9.55 -2.98
CA VAL A 108 3.45 8.39 -3.46
C VAL A 108 4.37 7.65 -4.41
N LEU A 109 4.48 6.33 -4.22
CA LEU A 109 5.44 5.49 -4.93
C LEU A 109 4.69 4.33 -5.57
N ALA A 110 5.05 3.96 -6.78
CA ALA A 110 4.58 2.72 -7.38
C ALA A 110 5.47 1.56 -6.96
N VAL A 111 4.87 0.41 -6.67
CA VAL A 111 5.62 -0.77 -6.24
C VAL A 111 5.71 -1.77 -7.37
N HIS A 112 6.92 -2.28 -7.56
CA HIS A 112 7.21 -3.35 -8.51
C HIS A 112 8.16 -4.36 -7.87
N HIS A 113 8.26 -5.55 -8.45
CA HIS A 113 9.31 -6.47 -8.05
C HIS A 113 10.66 -5.90 -8.47
N ASP A 114 11.65 -6.01 -7.57
CA ASP A 114 13.04 -5.92 -7.99
C ASP A 114 13.33 -7.16 -8.85
N THR A 115 13.06 -7.07 -10.15
CA THR A 115 13.66 -7.96 -11.16
C THR A 115 15.14 -7.63 -11.14
N GLY A 116 15.86 -8.18 -10.17
CA GLY A 116 17.28 -7.97 -10.02
C GLY A 116 17.93 -8.06 -11.39
N GLY A 117 18.53 -6.95 -11.83
CA GLY A 117 19.37 -6.97 -13.02
C GLY A 117 20.40 -8.06 -12.80
N GLY A 118 20.29 -9.15 -13.56
CA GLY A 118 21.26 -10.23 -13.52
C GLY A 118 22.63 -9.67 -13.91
N SER A 119 23.42 -9.26 -12.92
CA SER A 119 24.84 -9.05 -13.09
C SER A 119 25.48 -10.43 -13.18
N ARG A 120 25.57 -10.94 -14.42
CA ARG A 120 26.63 -11.88 -14.79
C ARG A 120 27.93 -11.08 -14.79
N THR A 121 28.76 -11.35 -13.80
CA THR A 121 30.22 -11.17 -13.86
C THR A 121 30.86 -12.38 -13.23
#